data_AF-A0A9C8ZW10-F1
#
_entry.id   AF-A0A9C8ZW10-F1
#
_cell.length_a   1.000
_cell.length_b   1.000
_cell.length_c   1.000
_cell.angle_alpha   90.00
_cell.angle_beta   90.00
_cell.angle_gamma   90.00
#
_symmetry.space_group_name_H-M   'P 1'
#
loop_
_entity.id
_entity.type
_entity.pdbx_description
1 polymer ?
#
loop_
_entity_poly.entity_id
_entity_poly.type
_entity_poly.pdbx_seq_one_letter_code
_entity_poly.pdbx_strand_id
1 'polypeptide(L)'
;MTLYFTISSPHQWVNIGTKGVENSGVVETLSELPADGQRCVAVVPGEQVVTRVEAMPVRNRTRLMAAIPYAIEDSVVSPVDDLHFLLLHTGNENRVTFAYVSRQLMTSWLEQIHEAGIKLDAMLPDYFLLPGAKPGSAV
;
A
#
# COMPACT_ATOMS: atom_id res chain seq x y z
N MET A 1 -15.07 0.13 -13.64
CA MET A 1 -13.69 0.25 -14.13
C MET A 1 -12.77 0.46 -12.95
N THR A 2 -11.58 -0.15 -12.94
CA THR A 2 -10.55 0.18 -11.94
C THR A 2 -9.34 0.76 -12.65
N LEU A 3 -8.94 1.97 -12.26
CA LEU A 3 -7.73 2.65 -12.70
C LEU A 3 -6.61 2.31 -11.72
N TYR A 4 -5.53 1.71 -12.22
CA TYR A 4 -4.28 1.59 -11.48
C TYR A 4 -3.29 2.61 -12.02
N PHE A 5 -2.56 3.30 -11.14
CA PHE A 5 -1.56 4.29 -11.55
C PHE A 5 -0.35 4.33 -10.60
N THR A 6 0.84 4.57 -11.11
CA THR A 6 2.05 4.73 -10.27
C THR A 6 2.12 6.12 -9.64
N ILE A 7 2.51 6.20 -8.38
CA ILE A 7 2.67 7.49 -7.68
C ILE A 7 3.93 8.25 -8.14
N SER A 8 4.95 7.54 -8.63
CA SER A 8 6.17 8.15 -9.14
C SER A 8 5.96 8.66 -10.56
N SER A 9 6.51 9.86 -10.85
CA SER A 9 6.56 10.42 -12.20
C SER A 9 7.73 9.81 -13.01
N PRO A 10 7.54 9.51 -14.31
CA PRO A 10 6.29 9.66 -15.06
C PRO A 10 5.25 8.62 -14.62
N HIS A 11 3.99 9.05 -14.52
CA HIS A 11 2.91 8.24 -13.97
C HIS A 11 2.38 7.27 -15.03
N GLN A 12 2.66 5.98 -14.85
CA GLN A 12 2.10 4.94 -15.69
C GLN A 12 0.74 4.55 -15.17
N TRP A 13 -0.22 4.32 -16.07
CA TRP A 13 -1.56 3.94 -15.67
C TRP A 13 -2.19 2.91 -16.60
N VAL A 14 -3.15 2.17 -16.06
CA VAL A 14 -3.93 1.16 -16.77
C VAL A 14 -5.35 1.10 -16.23
N ASN A 15 -6.36 1.09 -17.10
CA ASN A 15 -7.71 0.75 -16.70
C ASN A 15 -8.00 -0.72 -16.99
N ILE A 16 -8.57 -1.36 -15.98
CA ILE A 16 -8.97 -2.76 -16.04
C ILE A 16 -10.48 -2.82 -15.87
N GLY A 17 -11.13 -3.38 -16.90
CA GLY A 17 -12.54 -3.71 -16.91
C GLY A 17 -12.77 -5.19 -16.64
N THR A 18 -13.98 -5.66 -16.92
CA THR A 18 -14.37 -7.08 -16.67
C THR A 18 -13.72 -8.06 -17.64
N LYS A 19 -13.24 -7.59 -18.80
CA LYS A 19 -12.60 -8.41 -19.83
C LYS A 19 -11.07 -8.31 -19.84
N GLY A 20 -10.47 -7.57 -18.90
CA GLY A 20 -9.03 -7.32 -18.84
C GLY A 20 -8.67 -5.85 -19.02
N VAL A 21 -7.48 -5.59 -19.53
CA VAL A 21 -6.97 -4.24 -19.80
C VAL A 21 -7.76 -3.59 -20.93
N GLU A 22 -8.34 -2.43 -20.67
CA GLU A 22 -9.11 -1.67 -21.67
C GLU A 22 -8.28 -0.56 -22.32
N ASN A 23 -7.49 0.15 -21.52
CA ASN A 23 -6.52 1.14 -22.00
C ASN A 23 -5.40 1.34 -20.98
N SER A 24 -4.30 1.94 -21.44
CA SER A 24 -3.15 2.31 -20.63
C SER A 24 -2.44 3.51 -21.23
N GLY A 25 -1.58 4.14 -20.44
CA GLY A 25 -0.80 5.29 -20.88
C GLY A 25 0.22 5.74 -19.85
N VAL A 26 0.86 6.86 -20.16
CA VAL A 26 1.82 7.55 -19.29
C VAL A 26 1.47 9.03 -19.30
N VAL A 27 1.48 9.66 -18.13
CA VAL A 27 1.25 11.10 -17.96
C VAL A 27 2.35 11.70 -17.08
N GLU A 28 2.65 12.98 -17.28
CA GLU A 28 3.69 13.67 -16.50
C GLU A 28 3.16 14.14 -15.14
N THR A 29 1.87 14.47 -15.06
CA THR A 29 1.20 14.95 -13.85
C THR A 29 0.01 14.07 -13.48
N LEU A 30 -0.23 13.89 -12.17
CA LEU A 30 -1.38 13.11 -11.69
C LEU A 30 -2.73 13.67 -12.18
N SER A 31 -2.85 15.00 -12.34
CA SER A 31 -4.09 15.64 -12.81
C SER A 31 -4.52 15.26 -14.23
N GLU A 32 -3.62 14.70 -15.03
CA GLU A 32 -3.91 14.22 -16.38
C GLU A 32 -4.48 12.78 -16.40
N LEU A 33 -4.52 12.10 -15.25
CA LEU A 33 -5.04 10.73 -15.18
C LEU A 33 -6.53 10.67 -15.52
N PRO A 34 -6.99 9.62 -16.24
CA PRO A 34 -8.40 9.42 -16.56
C PRO A 34 -9.19 8.86 -15.35
N ALA A 35 -9.16 9.57 -14.23
CA ALA A 35 -9.68 9.14 -12.93
C ALA A 35 -11.20 9.33 -12.76
N ASP A 36 -11.84 10.15 -13.60
CA ASP A 36 -13.25 10.49 -13.43
C ASP A 36 -14.17 9.26 -13.53
N GLY A 37 -15.08 9.11 -12.55
CA GLY A 37 -16.00 7.98 -12.44
C GLY A 37 -15.34 6.60 -12.23
N GLN A 38 -14.03 6.54 -11.97
CA GLN A 38 -13.29 5.28 -11.83
C GLN A 38 -12.98 4.94 -10.38
N ARG A 39 -12.86 3.63 -10.09
CA ARG A 39 -12.22 3.19 -8.84
C ARG A 39 -10.72 3.38 -8.98
N CYS A 40 -10.12 4.26 -8.19
CA CYS A 40 -8.72 4.67 -8.32
C CYS A 40 -7.81 3.94 -7.33
N VAL A 41 -6.76 3.31 -7.84
CA VAL A 41 -5.81 2.51 -7.08
C VAL A 41 -4.40 3.00 -7.34
N ALA A 42 -3.78 3.62 -6.34
CA ALA A 42 -2.40 4.07 -6.41
C ALA A 42 -1.43 2.91 -6.18
N VAL A 43 -0.37 2.85 -6.98
CA VAL A 43 0.73 1.91 -6.88
C VAL A 43 1.95 2.69 -6.39
N VAL A 44 2.43 2.31 -5.21
CA VAL A 44 3.61 2.95 -4.60
C VAL A 44 4.86 2.09 -4.81
N PRO A 45 6.06 2.69 -4.77
CA PRO A 45 7.30 1.94 -4.92
C PRO A 45 7.44 0.93 -3.78
N GLY A 46 7.55 -0.35 -4.14
CA GLY A 46 7.56 -1.44 -3.17
C GLY A 46 8.76 -1.38 -2.22
N GLU A 47 9.89 -0.83 -2.65
CA GLU A 47 11.07 -0.66 -1.82
C GLU A 47 10.87 0.29 -0.62
N GLN A 48 9.81 1.12 -0.66
CA GLN A 48 9.43 2.00 0.44
C GLN A 48 8.48 1.33 1.44
N VAL A 49 7.90 0.16 1.09
CA VAL A 49 6.89 -0.53 1.90
C VAL A 49 7.38 -1.89 2.33
N VAL A 50 7.64 -2.06 3.62
CA VAL A 50 8.11 -3.33 4.16
C VAL A 50 6.92 -4.15 4.63
N THR A 51 6.81 -5.40 4.14
CA THR A 51 5.88 -6.40 4.67
C THR A 51 6.65 -7.38 5.55
N ARG A 52 6.13 -7.69 6.74
CA ARG A 52 6.75 -8.63 7.70
C ARG A 52 5.71 -9.61 8.26
N VAL A 53 6.21 -10.75 8.75
CA VAL A 53 5.41 -11.75 9.46
C VAL A 53 6.06 -12.10 10.79
N GLU A 54 5.40 -11.77 11.89
CA GLU A 54 5.89 -12.03 13.24
C GLU A 54 4.96 -12.96 14.01
N ALA A 55 5.51 -13.76 14.92
CA ALA A 55 4.71 -14.52 15.87
C ALA A 55 4.41 -13.65 17.10
N MET A 56 3.13 -13.31 17.32
CA MET A 56 2.74 -12.38 18.38
C MET A 56 1.68 -12.99 19.28
N PRO A 57 1.90 -13.13 20.61
CA PRO A 57 0.96 -13.79 21.52
C PRO A 57 -0.30 -12.95 21.84
N VAL A 58 -0.76 -12.11 20.90
CA VAL A 58 -1.87 -11.18 21.05
C VAL A 58 -2.95 -11.51 20.01
N ARG A 59 -4.12 -11.96 20.47
CA ARG A 59 -5.24 -12.32 19.59
C ARG A 59 -6.22 -11.18 19.33
N ASN A 60 -6.27 -10.19 20.21
CA ASN A 60 -7.17 -9.04 20.05
C ASN A 60 -6.57 -8.05 19.06
N ARG A 61 -7.30 -7.76 17.96
CA ARG A 61 -6.83 -6.89 16.87
C ARG A 61 -6.36 -5.51 17.34
N THR A 62 -7.09 -4.85 18.24
CA THR A 62 -6.73 -3.51 18.73
C THR A 62 -5.43 -3.55 19.53
N ARG A 63 -5.30 -4.52 20.44
CA ARG A 63 -4.06 -4.73 21.21
C ARG A 63 -2.90 -5.14 20.30
N LEU A 64 -3.17 -5.91 19.25
CA LEU A 64 -2.17 -6.34 18.29
C LEU A 64 -1.60 -5.15 17.50
N MET A 65 -2.45 -4.23 17.05
CA MET A 65 -1.98 -3.02 16.37
C MET A 65 -1.11 -2.13 17.26
N ALA A 66 -1.45 -2.02 18.54
CA ALA A 66 -0.61 -1.32 19.51
C ALA A 66 0.71 -2.05 19.80
N ALA A 67 0.75 -3.38 19.67
CA ALA A 67 1.92 -4.19 19.97
C ALA A 67 2.92 -4.29 18.79
N ILE A 68 2.47 -4.11 17.54
CA ILE A 68 3.33 -4.24 16.36
C ILE A 68 4.54 -3.29 16.37
N PRO A 69 4.40 -1.98 16.69
CA PRO A 69 5.53 -1.07 16.77
C PRO A 69 6.63 -1.58 17.71
N TYR A 70 6.26 -1.96 18.94
CA TYR A 70 7.19 -2.47 19.94
C TYR A 70 7.86 -3.78 19.51
N ALA A 71 7.13 -4.66 18.81
CA ALA A 71 7.66 -5.96 18.40
C ALA A 71 8.80 -5.88 17.37
N ILE A 72 8.93 -4.76 16.66
CA ILE A 72 9.98 -4.58 15.64
C ILE A 72 10.98 -3.48 15.97
N GLU A 73 10.84 -2.79 17.10
CA GLU A 73 11.62 -1.58 17.45
C GLU A 73 13.13 -1.83 17.36
N ASP A 74 13.62 -2.94 17.90
CA ASP A 74 15.05 -3.29 17.87
C ASP A 74 15.58 -3.69 16.47
N SER A 75 14.68 -3.94 15.51
CA SER A 75 14.99 -4.48 14.18
C SER A 75 14.76 -3.48 13.05
N VAL A 76 14.43 -2.24 13.40
CA VAL A 76 14.16 -1.15 12.46
C VAL A 76 15.08 0.03 12.79
N VAL A 77 15.60 0.68 11.76
CA VAL A 77 16.54 1.81 11.90
C VAL A 77 15.81 3.10 12.26
N SER A 78 14.58 3.26 11.77
CA SER A 78 13.75 4.46 12.02
C SER A 78 12.96 4.33 13.33
N PRO A 79 12.69 5.43 14.05
CA PRO A 79 11.75 5.43 15.17
C PRO A 79 10.38 4.89 14.72
N VAL A 80 9.81 3.98 15.51
CA VAL A 80 8.54 3.34 15.14
C VAL A 80 7.37 4.32 15.10
N ASP A 81 7.45 5.44 15.82
CA ASP A 81 6.46 6.53 15.79
C ASP A 81 6.39 7.24 14.42
N ASP A 82 7.49 7.24 13.67
CA ASP A 82 7.62 7.82 12.33
C ASP A 82 7.09 6.87 11.25
N LEU A 83 6.59 5.69 11.62
CA LEU A 83 6.07 4.69 10.70
C LEU A 83 4.54 4.63 10.73
N HIS A 84 3.95 4.40 9.57
CA HIS A 84 2.55 4.06 9.40
C HIS A 84 2.42 2.54 9.26
N PHE A 85 1.62 1.92 10.12
CA PHE A 85 1.43 0.47 10.17
C PHE A 85 0.05 0.04 9.66
N LEU A 86 0.02 -1.10 8.96
CA LEU A 86 -1.21 -1.75 8.50
C LEU A 86 -1.20 -3.24 8.83
N LEU A 87 -2.25 -3.73 9.49
CA LEU A 87 -2.47 -5.16 9.67
C LEU A 87 -3.04 -5.77 8.39
N LEU A 88 -2.28 -6.68 7.77
CA LEU A 88 -2.66 -7.36 6.53
C LEU A 88 -3.41 -8.66 6.80
N HIS A 89 -2.90 -9.50 7.70
CA HIS A 89 -3.47 -10.82 7.98
C HIS A 89 -3.12 -11.30 9.39
N THR A 90 -4.03 -12.05 10.00
CA THR A 90 -3.78 -12.83 11.21
C THR A 90 -3.97 -14.29 10.88
N GLY A 91 -2.88 -15.05 10.83
CA GLY A 91 -2.86 -16.45 10.47
C GLY A 91 -2.92 -17.39 11.68
N ASN A 92 -2.59 -18.66 11.43
CA ASN A 92 -2.49 -19.68 12.46
C ASN A 92 -1.28 -19.44 13.38
N GLU A 93 -1.26 -20.10 14.55
CA GLU A 93 -0.14 -20.05 15.51
C GLU A 93 0.24 -18.63 15.96
N ASN A 94 -0.74 -17.72 15.91
CA ASN A 94 -0.55 -16.29 16.16
C ASN A 94 0.49 -15.60 15.26
N ARG A 95 0.69 -16.10 14.03
CA ARG A 95 1.46 -15.38 13.02
C ARG A 95 0.66 -14.20 12.48
N VAL A 96 1.30 -13.04 12.44
CA VAL A 96 0.68 -11.78 12.06
C VAL A 96 1.47 -11.18 10.92
N THR A 97 0.81 -10.97 9.80
CA THR A 97 1.37 -10.25 8.65
C THR A 97 0.94 -8.80 8.71
N PHE A 98 1.91 -7.90 8.67
CA PHE A 98 1.69 -6.46 8.65
C PHE A 98 2.65 -5.79 7.66
N ALA A 99 2.28 -4.59 7.23
CA ALA A 99 3.14 -3.73 6.44
C ALA A 99 3.39 -2.42 7.17
N TYR A 100 4.52 -1.80 6.88
CA TYR A 100 4.83 -0.46 7.34
C TYR A 100 5.58 0.36 6.29
N VAL A 101 5.43 1.67 6.40
CA VAL A 101 6.05 2.69 5.53
C VAL A 101 6.31 3.95 6.36
N SER A 102 7.21 4.81 5.91
CA SER A 102 7.36 6.15 6.49
C SER A 102 6.03 6.90 6.49
N ARG A 103 5.65 7.47 7.64
CA ARG A 103 4.47 8.32 7.78
C ARG A 103 4.58 9.55 6.88
N GLN A 104 5.78 10.13 6.77
CA GLN A 104 6.04 11.27 5.91
C GLN A 104 5.78 10.95 4.43
N LEU A 105 6.25 9.79 3.96
CA LEU A 105 6.00 9.35 2.58
C LEU A 105 4.52 9.11 2.33
N MET A 106 3.84 8.40 3.24
CA MET A 106 2.40 8.15 3.15
C MET A 106 1.61 9.46 3.06
N THR A 107 1.90 10.42 3.94
CA THR A 107 1.29 11.75 3.91
C THR A 107 1.55 12.46 2.59
N SER A 108 2.81 12.49 2.13
CA SER A 108 3.18 13.13 0.87
C SER A 108 2.47 12.53 -0.34
N TRP A 109 2.33 11.20 -0.41
CA TRP A 109 1.59 10.55 -1.50
C TRP A 109 0.10 10.89 -1.47
N LEU A 110 -0.51 10.90 -0.28
CA LEU A 110 -1.92 11.25 -0.14
C LEU A 110 -2.18 12.72 -0.52
N GLU A 111 -1.29 13.63 -0.13
CA GLU A 111 -1.37 15.05 -0.48
C GLU A 111 -1.28 15.26 -2.01
N GLN A 112 -0.29 14.64 -2.68
CA GLN A 112 -0.14 14.73 -4.14
C GLN A 112 -1.40 14.26 -4.89
N ILE A 113 -2.00 13.15 -4.45
CA ILE A 113 -3.21 12.60 -5.07
C ILE A 113 -4.42 13.51 -4.81
N HIS A 114 -4.51 14.06 -3.60
CA HIS A 114 -5.57 15.00 -3.23
C HIS A 114 -5.48 16.31 -4.03
N GLU A 115 -4.28 16.87 -4.19
CA GLU A 115 -4.03 18.08 -4.98
C GLU A 115 -4.38 17.90 -6.46
N ALA A 116 -4.21 16.68 -6.98
CA ALA A 116 -4.63 16.32 -8.34
C ALA A 116 -6.15 16.14 -8.51
N GLY A 117 -6.94 16.27 -7.43
CA GLY A 117 -8.40 16.11 -7.45
C GLY A 117 -8.85 14.65 -7.59
N ILE A 118 -7.97 13.69 -7.32
CA ILE A 118 -8.27 12.27 -7.46
C ILE A 118 -8.86 11.72 -6.16
N LYS A 119 -10.04 11.12 -6.25
CA LYS A 119 -10.62 10.34 -5.14
C LYS A 119 -9.97 8.96 -5.08
N LEU A 120 -9.02 8.77 -4.17
CA LEU A 120 -8.32 7.49 -3.99
C LEU A 120 -9.19 6.45 -3.26
N ASP A 121 -9.28 5.24 -3.81
CA ASP A 121 -9.98 4.12 -3.17
C ASP A 121 -9.05 3.13 -2.48
N ALA A 122 -7.83 2.96 -2.99
CA ALA A 122 -6.82 2.08 -2.41
C ALA A 122 -5.40 2.48 -2.81
N MET A 123 -4.44 2.06 -2.00
CA MET A 123 -3.02 2.17 -2.27
C MET A 123 -2.34 0.83 -1.98
N LEU A 124 -1.46 0.37 -2.86
CA LEU A 124 -0.67 -0.84 -2.65
C LEU A 124 0.76 -0.69 -3.19
N PRO A 125 1.74 -1.38 -2.59
CA PRO A 125 3.05 -1.54 -3.20
C PRO A 125 2.98 -2.38 -4.48
N ASP A 126 3.86 -2.07 -5.43
CA ASP A 126 3.98 -2.74 -6.73
C ASP A 126 4.09 -4.28 -6.65
N TYR A 127 4.82 -4.84 -5.68
CA TYR A 127 5.01 -6.28 -5.53
C TYR A 127 3.70 -7.03 -5.24
N PHE A 128 2.65 -6.36 -4.73
CA PHE A 128 1.33 -6.97 -4.57
C PHE A 128 0.54 -7.08 -5.88
N LEU A 129 1.02 -6.48 -6.99
CA LEU A 129 0.47 -6.70 -8.32
C LEU A 129 1.02 -7.96 -9.00
N LEU A 130 2.05 -8.59 -8.44
CA LEU A 130 2.63 -9.81 -9.00
C LEU A 130 1.68 -11.01 -8.86
N PRO A 131 1.63 -11.92 -9.86
CA PRO A 131 0.81 -13.11 -9.77
C PRO A 131 1.11 -13.94 -8.52
N GLY A 132 0.07 -14.27 -7.75
CA GLY A 132 0.20 -15.08 -6.54
C GLY A 132 0.61 -14.31 -5.28
N ALA A 133 0.94 -13.02 -5.39
CA ALA A 133 1.15 -12.17 -4.22
C ALA A 133 -0.15 -12.06 -3.40
N LYS A 134 -0.06 -12.32 -2.10
CA LYS A 134 -1.19 -12.23 -1.17
C LYS A 134 -0.74 -11.53 0.09
N PRO A 135 -1.62 -10.77 0.78
CA PRO A 135 -1.30 -10.13 2.05
C PRO A 135 -0.87 -11.12 3.17
N GLY A 136 -1.09 -12.42 3.01
CA GLY A 136 -0.59 -13.49 3.91
C GLY A 136 0.63 -14.26 3.39
N SER A 137 1.06 -13.98 2.16
CA SER A 137 2.26 -14.53 1.53
C SER A 137 3.32 -13.43 1.53
N ALA A 138 3.82 -13.07 2.71
CA ALA A 138 5.03 -12.26 2.75
C ALA A 138 6.18 -13.07 2.16
N VAL A 139 6.98 -12.42 1.32
CA VAL A 139 8.27 -12.94 0.85
C VAL A 139 9.26 -12.92 2.01
#